data_AF-A0A411HP82-F1
#
_entry.id   AF-A0A411HP82-F1
#
_cell.length_a   1.000
_cell.length_b   1.000
_cell.length_c   1.000
_cell.angle_alpha   90.00
_cell.angle_beta   90.00
_cell.angle_gamma   90.00
#
_symmetry.space_group_name_H-M   'P 1'
#
loop_
_entity.id
_entity.type
_entity.pdbx_description
1 polymer ?
#
loop_
_entity_poly.entity_id
_entity_poly.type
_entity_poly.pdbx_seq_one_letter_code
_entity_poly.pdbx_strand_id
1 'polypeptide(L)'
;MRIQRQAAYEGDSTQYPLFPGIRMAQTSSGVGFDDLTGRDFIRNAVEPNTVISTVYADDPIVNSTTYVLEYIPDPAYNVQNYNNAFSLRFNNFFNGNNYFYSGLMPTYAPTNATYPAAFQPMPISGYQSGNWVDKTTPSNENMLIQVYEIPNDTTKRALLFTWVAYAADGLPLNLEGNAIYNIGDTTVSSPVVVVTTNGGQSLWGNVTFTFSDCNTSQFTYTNNSGQPGPTGSGSRTWSRLLNLNINGIVCQ
;
A
#
# COMPACT_ATOMS: atom_id res chain seq x y z
N MET A 1 -6.30 11.79 -13.04
CA MET A 1 -6.72 12.57 -14.23
C MET A 1 -5.67 13.64 -14.52
N ARG A 2 -5.26 13.87 -15.77
CA ARG A 2 -4.35 14.99 -16.11
C ARG A 2 -5.08 16.02 -16.95
N ILE A 3 -4.99 17.29 -16.56
CA ILE A 3 -5.43 18.41 -17.39
C ILE A 3 -4.18 19.08 -17.95
N GLN A 4 -4.08 19.09 -19.27
CA GLN A 4 -2.97 19.71 -19.99
C GLN A 4 -3.43 21.06 -20.51
N ARG A 5 -2.75 22.12 -20.07
CA ARG A 5 -2.91 23.44 -20.68
C ARG A 5 -2.14 23.44 -22.00
N GLN A 6 -2.62 24.20 -22.99
CA GLN A 6 -1.87 24.35 -24.23
C GLN A 6 -0.53 25.05 -23.92
N ALA A 7 0.55 24.57 -24.52
CA ALA A 7 1.91 24.99 -24.16
C ALA A 7 2.14 26.51 -24.20
N ALA A 8 1.46 27.23 -25.12
CA ALA A 8 1.56 28.68 -25.24
C ALA A 8 0.95 29.46 -24.07
N TYR A 9 0.14 28.80 -23.22
CA TYR A 9 -0.52 29.40 -22.07
C TYR A 9 -0.03 28.82 -20.73
N GLU A 10 0.96 27.92 -20.71
CA GLU A 10 1.47 27.33 -19.47
C GLU A 10 2.09 28.41 -18.58
N GLY A 11 1.67 28.50 -17.31
CA GLY A 11 2.13 29.53 -16.38
C GLY A 11 1.49 30.91 -16.57
N ASP A 12 0.56 31.05 -17.52
CA ASP A 12 -0.20 32.28 -17.72
C ASP A 12 -1.30 32.42 -16.64
N SER A 13 -1.31 33.57 -15.96
CA SER A 13 -2.29 33.91 -14.93
C SER A 13 -3.69 34.22 -15.48
N THR A 14 -3.89 34.22 -16.80
CA THR A 14 -5.23 34.29 -17.39
C THR A 14 -6.09 33.12 -16.91
N GLN A 15 -7.34 33.45 -16.53
CA GLN A 15 -8.28 32.57 -15.82
C GLN A 15 -8.62 31.25 -16.55
N TYR A 16 -8.32 31.09 -17.84
CA TYR A 16 -8.71 29.92 -18.62
C TYR A 16 -7.54 29.01 -18.99
N PRO A 17 -7.68 27.67 -18.89
CA PRO A 17 -8.92 26.95 -18.61
C PRO A 17 -9.27 26.93 -17.12
N LEU A 18 -10.57 26.95 -16.83
CA LEU A 18 -11.13 26.78 -15.50
C LEU A 18 -11.41 25.29 -15.27
N PHE A 19 -11.26 24.84 -14.02
CA PHE A 19 -11.43 23.44 -13.66
C PHE A 19 -12.90 23.01 -13.80
N PRO A 20 -13.18 21.88 -14.48
CA PRO A 20 -14.56 21.44 -14.67
C PRO A 20 -15.13 20.85 -13.37
N GLY A 21 -16.45 20.88 -13.22
CA GLY A 21 -17.11 20.02 -12.23
C GLY A 21 -16.97 18.55 -12.63
N ILE A 22 -16.54 17.69 -11.72
CA ILE A 22 -16.36 16.26 -12.01
C ILE A 22 -17.40 15.46 -11.22
N ARG A 23 -18.14 14.63 -11.94
CA ARG A 23 -19.16 13.74 -11.38
C ARG A 23 -18.93 12.29 -11.80
N MET A 24 -19.32 11.35 -10.97
CA MET A 24 -19.24 9.92 -11.21
C MET A 24 -20.61 9.27 -11.20
N ALA A 25 -20.88 8.47 -12.22
CA ALA A 25 -21.95 7.48 -12.18
C ALA A 25 -21.35 6.09 -11.99
N GLN A 26 -21.90 5.33 -11.07
CA GLN A 26 -21.45 3.98 -10.75
C GLN A 26 -22.64 3.09 -10.39
N THR A 27 -22.94 2.13 -11.26
CA THR A 27 -24.09 1.22 -11.08
C THR A 27 -24.00 0.39 -9.80
N SER A 28 -22.81 -0.01 -9.36
CA SER A 28 -22.62 -0.83 -8.15
C SER A 28 -23.01 -0.13 -6.86
N SER A 29 -22.95 1.20 -6.81
CA SER A 29 -23.37 2.01 -5.67
C SER A 29 -24.78 2.58 -5.83
N GLY A 30 -25.43 2.35 -6.97
CA GLY A 30 -26.72 2.95 -7.33
C GLY A 30 -26.65 4.46 -7.58
N VAL A 31 -25.45 5.04 -7.69
CA VAL A 31 -25.26 6.48 -7.96
C VAL A 31 -25.27 6.73 -9.46
N GLY A 32 -26.22 7.52 -9.93
CA GLY A 32 -26.28 8.05 -11.29
C GLY A 32 -25.75 9.48 -11.37
N PHE A 33 -25.59 10.01 -12.59
CA PHE A 33 -25.39 11.44 -12.75
C PHE A 33 -26.63 12.22 -12.30
N ASP A 34 -26.40 13.41 -11.76
CA ASP A 34 -27.47 14.28 -11.22
C ASP A 34 -28.20 13.65 -10.02
N ASP A 35 -27.49 12.83 -9.24
CA ASP A 35 -28.00 12.33 -7.97
C ASP A 35 -28.39 13.53 -7.08
N LEU A 36 -29.68 13.62 -6.72
CA LEU A 36 -30.26 14.70 -5.92
C LEU A 36 -29.62 14.80 -4.52
N THR A 37 -28.99 13.73 -4.05
CA THR A 37 -28.27 13.69 -2.79
C THR A 37 -26.85 14.25 -2.91
N GLY A 38 -26.35 14.56 -4.12
CA GLY A 38 -24.98 15.04 -4.35
C GLY A 38 -23.89 13.97 -4.21
N ARG A 39 -24.28 12.70 -4.08
CA ARG A 39 -23.34 11.56 -3.98
C ARG A 39 -22.59 11.27 -5.28
N ASP A 40 -22.92 11.94 -6.37
CA ASP A 40 -22.23 11.82 -7.66
C ASP A 40 -21.02 12.76 -7.76
N PHE A 41 -20.81 13.69 -6.82
CA PHE A 41 -19.62 14.53 -6.80
C PHE A 41 -18.38 13.77 -6.34
N ILE A 42 -17.25 14.13 -6.95
CA ILE A 42 -15.93 13.58 -6.62
C ILE A 42 -15.05 14.69 -6.04
N ARG A 43 -14.25 14.35 -5.02
CA ARG A 43 -13.21 15.24 -4.51
C ARG A 43 -11.98 15.15 -5.41
N ASN A 44 -11.42 16.30 -5.80
CA ASN A 44 -10.23 16.35 -6.64
C ASN A 44 -9.08 16.99 -5.85
N ALA A 45 -7.92 16.35 -5.84
CA ALA A 45 -6.74 16.85 -5.13
C ALA A 45 -5.50 16.76 -6.02
N VAL A 46 -4.52 17.64 -5.83
CA VAL A 46 -3.23 17.57 -6.56
C VAL A 46 -2.35 16.46 -5.99
N GLU A 47 -2.48 16.17 -4.70
CA GLU A 47 -1.76 15.13 -3.98
C GLU A 47 -2.72 14.13 -3.33
N PRO A 48 -2.39 12.82 -3.34
CA PRO A 48 -3.22 11.80 -2.73
C PRO A 48 -3.32 11.96 -1.20
N ASN A 49 -4.44 11.53 -0.61
CA ASN A 49 -4.73 11.51 0.83
C ASN A 49 -4.68 12.87 1.53
N THR A 50 -4.87 13.97 0.80
CA THR A 50 -4.81 15.32 1.36
C THR A 50 -6.19 15.84 1.75
N VAL A 51 -6.71 15.49 2.93
CA VAL A 51 -8.08 15.87 3.35
C VAL A 51 -8.37 17.39 3.25
N ILE A 52 -7.33 18.23 3.31
CA ILE A 52 -7.41 19.70 3.27
C ILE A 52 -7.25 20.34 1.89
N SER A 53 -6.74 19.62 0.88
CA SER A 53 -6.48 20.18 -0.44
C SER A 53 -7.52 19.68 -1.42
N THR A 54 -8.48 20.54 -1.78
CA THR A 54 -9.50 20.26 -2.80
C THR A 54 -9.43 21.32 -3.89
N VAL A 55 -9.51 20.89 -5.14
CA VAL A 55 -9.67 21.77 -6.30
C VAL A 55 -11.15 21.77 -6.64
N TYR A 56 -11.73 22.96 -6.63
CA TYR A 56 -13.14 23.16 -6.92
C TYR A 56 -13.36 23.35 -8.41
N ALA A 57 -14.61 23.12 -8.84
CA ALA A 57 -15.03 23.63 -10.13
C ALA A 57 -14.78 25.14 -10.15
N ASP A 58 -14.38 25.64 -11.31
CA ASP A 58 -14.13 27.06 -11.56
C ASP A 58 -12.81 27.59 -11.00
N ASP A 59 -11.98 26.75 -10.39
CA ASP A 59 -10.62 27.13 -10.05
C ASP A 59 -9.75 27.29 -11.32
N PRO A 60 -8.90 28.33 -11.41
CA PRO A 60 -8.03 28.51 -12.56
C PRO A 60 -6.93 27.45 -12.62
N ILE A 61 -6.77 26.82 -13.78
CA ILE A 61 -5.69 25.86 -14.03
C ILE A 61 -4.52 26.62 -14.65
N VAL A 62 -3.63 27.13 -13.80
CA VAL A 62 -2.45 27.91 -14.24
C VAL A 62 -1.40 27.02 -14.92
N ASN A 63 -1.20 25.82 -14.38
CA ASN A 63 -0.22 24.84 -14.87
C ASN A 63 -0.88 23.50 -15.19
N SER A 64 -0.31 22.79 -16.15
CA SER A 64 -0.64 21.41 -16.48
C SER A 64 -0.44 20.50 -15.27
N THR A 65 -1.56 20.04 -14.70
CA THR A 65 -1.58 19.39 -13.39
C THR A 65 -2.24 18.02 -13.46
N THR A 66 -1.70 17.08 -12.68
CA THR A 66 -2.32 15.78 -12.43
C THR A 66 -3.12 15.86 -11.14
N TYR A 67 -4.37 15.43 -11.20
CA TYR A 67 -5.29 15.39 -10.07
C TYR A 67 -5.67 13.95 -9.75
N VAL A 68 -5.78 13.66 -8.47
CA VAL A 68 -6.29 12.42 -7.89
C VAL A 68 -7.80 12.57 -7.69
N LEU A 69 -8.54 11.53 -8.09
CA LEU A 69 -9.97 11.41 -7.80
C LEU A 69 -10.11 10.70 -6.46
N GLU A 70 -10.78 11.35 -5.51
CA GLU A 70 -10.89 10.85 -4.15
C GLU A 70 -12.32 10.89 -3.63
N TYR A 71 -12.55 10.14 -2.56
CA TYR A 71 -13.79 10.21 -1.82
C TYR A 71 -13.90 11.56 -1.11
N ILE A 72 -15.12 12.09 -1.05
CA ILE A 72 -15.46 13.15 -0.11
C ILE A 72 -15.34 12.52 1.29
N PRO A 73 -14.62 13.15 2.25
CA PRO A 73 -14.39 12.62 3.59
C PRO A 73 -15.64 12.75 4.50
N ASP A 74 -16.82 12.45 3.94
CA ASP A 74 -18.11 12.42 4.61
C ASP A 74 -18.79 11.08 4.26
N PRO A 75 -19.11 10.22 5.25
CA PRO A 75 -19.76 8.94 5.02
C PRO A 75 -21.09 9.00 4.25
N ALA A 76 -21.81 10.12 4.30
CA ALA A 76 -23.05 10.30 3.54
C ALA A 76 -22.80 10.38 2.02
N TYR A 77 -21.61 10.82 1.62
CA TYR A 77 -21.21 11.02 0.22
C TYR A 77 -20.19 9.97 -0.26
N ASN A 78 -19.49 9.30 0.66
CA ASN A 78 -18.52 8.24 0.37
C ASN A 78 -19.18 6.88 0.10
N VAL A 79 -19.95 6.79 -0.99
CA VAL A 79 -20.67 5.56 -1.39
C VAL A 79 -20.10 4.90 -2.63
N GLN A 80 -19.14 5.56 -3.26
CA GLN A 80 -18.50 5.11 -4.49
C GLN A 80 -17.34 4.15 -4.18
N ASN A 81 -16.95 3.30 -5.13
CA ASN A 81 -15.80 2.41 -5.01
C ASN A 81 -14.99 2.42 -6.31
N TYR A 82 -13.80 3.03 -6.29
CA TYR A 82 -12.94 3.14 -7.49
C TYR A 82 -12.43 1.81 -8.05
N ASN A 83 -12.60 0.69 -7.33
CA ASN A 83 -12.31 -0.65 -7.86
C ASN A 83 -13.39 -1.17 -8.82
N ASN A 84 -14.61 -0.64 -8.75
CA ASN A 84 -15.71 -1.06 -9.63
C ASN A 84 -15.76 -0.19 -10.89
N ALA A 85 -16.38 -0.69 -11.96
CA ALA A 85 -16.59 0.11 -13.17
C ALA A 85 -17.39 1.40 -12.88
N PHE A 86 -17.00 2.51 -13.50
CA PHE A 86 -17.67 3.80 -13.35
C PHE A 86 -17.56 4.65 -14.62
N SER A 87 -18.36 5.69 -14.75
CA SER A 87 -18.24 6.70 -15.81
C SER A 87 -18.09 8.08 -15.19
N LEU A 88 -17.31 8.95 -15.83
CA LEU A 88 -17.14 10.33 -15.41
C LEU A 88 -17.92 11.27 -16.32
N ARG A 89 -18.45 12.34 -15.74
CA ARG A 89 -18.97 13.50 -16.47
C ARG A 89 -18.22 14.74 -16.02
N PHE A 90 -17.78 15.51 -16.99
CA PHE A 90 -17.12 16.80 -16.83
C PHE A 90 -18.11 17.89 -17.20
N ASN A 91 -18.45 18.71 -16.22
CA ASN A 91 -19.38 19.81 -16.35
C ASN A 91 -18.60 21.09 -16.62
N ASN A 92 -18.84 21.71 -17.77
CA ASN A 92 -18.38 23.05 -18.07
C ASN A 92 -19.50 24.05 -17.76
N PHE A 93 -19.39 24.74 -16.63
CA PHE A 93 -20.40 25.69 -16.15
C PHE A 93 -20.40 27.04 -16.88
N PHE A 94 -19.39 27.32 -17.71
CA PHE A 94 -19.17 28.65 -18.30
C PHE A 94 -19.79 28.85 -19.68
N ASN A 95 -20.00 27.77 -20.42
CA ASN A 95 -20.47 27.86 -21.81
C ASN A 95 -21.73 26.99 -21.96
N GLY A 96 -22.86 27.45 -21.41
CA GLY A 96 -24.17 26.84 -21.60
C GLY A 96 -24.39 25.47 -20.95
N ASN A 97 -23.65 25.13 -19.88
CA ASN A 97 -23.68 23.82 -19.22
C ASN A 97 -23.41 22.66 -20.18
N ASN A 98 -22.27 22.74 -20.88
CA ASN A 98 -21.81 21.65 -21.72
C ASN A 98 -21.29 20.49 -20.86
N TYR A 99 -21.70 19.27 -21.20
CA TYR A 99 -21.26 18.05 -20.55
C TYR A 99 -20.36 17.25 -21.47
N PHE A 100 -19.19 16.87 -20.98
CA PHE A 100 -18.34 15.87 -21.61
C PHE A 100 -18.41 14.59 -20.79
N TYR A 101 -18.73 13.47 -21.41
CA TYR A 101 -18.78 12.17 -20.76
C TYR A 101 -17.53 11.38 -21.11
N SER A 102 -16.90 10.78 -20.11
CA SER A 102 -15.92 9.73 -20.37
C SER A 102 -16.64 8.48 -20.87
N GLY A 103 -15.90 7.62 -21.57
CA GLY A 103 -16.32 6.22 -21.70
C GLY A 103 -16.38 5.53 -20.33
N LEU A 104 -16.94 4.31 -20.32
CA LEU A 104 -16.93 3.45 -19.15
C LEU A 104 -15.48 3.13 -18.76
N MET A 105 -15.09 3.52 -17.55
CA MET A 105 -13.90 3.00 -16.90
C MET A 105 -14.23 1.58 -16.43
N PRO A 106 -13.52 0.54 -16.91
CA PRO A 106 -13.80 -0.82 -16.51
C PRO A 106 -13.46 -1.04 -15.03
N THR A 107 -13.98 -2.12 -14.46
CA THR A 107 -13.57 -2.60 -13.14
C THR A 107 -12.05 -2.71 -13.07
N TYR A 108 -11.47 -2.23 -11.98
CA TYR A 108 -10.03 -2.35 -11.74
C TYR A 108 -9.68 -3.82 -11.52
N ALA A 109 -9.08 -4.44 -12.54
CA ALA A 109 -8.63 -5.81 -12.53
C ALA A 109 -7.21 -5.86 -13.11
N PRO A 110 -6.19 -5.38 -12.37
CA PRO A 110 -4.82 -5.46 -12.83
C PRO A 110 -4.43 -6.92 -13.02
N THR A 111 -3.66 -7.21 -14.06
CA THR A 111 -3.08 -8.53 -14.29
C THR A 111 -1.57 -8.39 -14.37
N ASN A 112 -0.83 -9.47 -14.10
CA ASN A 112 0.62 -9.44 -14.24
C ASN A 112 1.05 -9.10 -15.69
N ALA A 113 0.21 -9.39 -16.69
CA ALA A 113 0.48 -9.02 -18.08
C ALA A 113 0.34 -7.51 -18.33
N THR A 114 -0.62 -6.84 -17.69
CA THR A 114 -0.92 -5.41 -17.90
C THR A 114 -0.17 -4.49 -16.94
N TYR A 115 0.08 -4.94 -15.71
CA TYR A 115 0.75 -4.18 -14.65
C TYR A 115 1.75 -5.07 -13.88
N PRO A 116 2.80 -5.59 -14.53
CA PRO A 116 3.72 -6.56 -13.91
C PRO A 116 4.36 -6.06 -12.62
N ALA A 117 4.64 -4.75 -12.54
CA ALA A 117 5.19 -4.12 -11.34
C ALA A 117 4.29 -4.27 -10.10
N ALA A 118 2.97 -4.30 -10.28
CA ALA A 118 2.01 -4.46 -9.17
C ALA A 118 1.99 -5.88 -8.58
N PHE A 119 2.68 -6.84 -9.21
CA PHE A 119 2.79 -8.22 -8.77
C PHE A 119 4.21 -8.58 -8.31
N GLN A 120 5.14 -7.63 -8.32
CA GLN A 120 6.47 -7.82 -7.76
C GLN A 120 6.46 -7.54 -6.25
N PRO A 121 7.33 -8.21 -5.47
CA PRO A 121 7.50 -7.87 -4.07
C PRO A 121 7.88 -6.39 -3.90
N MET A 122 7.32 -5.74 -2.89
CA MET A 122 7.56 -4.32 -2.66
C MET A 122 8.90 -4.08 -1.97
N PRO A 123 9.52 -2.90 -2.16
CA PRO A 123 10.70 -2.51 -1.39
C PRO A 123 10.45 -2.54 0.12
N ILE A 124 11.43 -3.03 0.87
CA ILE A 124 11.32 -3.16 2.33
C ILE A 124 11.48 -1.79 2.99
N SER A 125 10.58 -1.47 3.93
CA SER A 125 10.48 -0.17 4.58
C SER A 125 9.94 -0.26 6.00
N GLY A 126 9.82 0.90 6.66
CA GLY A 126 9.20 1.00 7.99
C GLY A 126 7.77 0.45 8.04
N TYR A 127 7.03 0.47 6.93
CA TYR A 127 5.64 0.02 6.87
C TYR A 127 5.46 -1.48 7.16
N GLN A 128 6.50 -2.29 6.94
CA GLN A 128 6.53 -3.73 7.21
C GLN A 128 6.83 -4.05 8.69
N SER A 129 7.19 -3.06 9.52
CA SER A 129 7.45 -3.28 10.94
C SER A 129 6.17 -3.62 11.70
N GLY A 130 6.14 -4.71 12.46
CA GLY A 130 4.98 -5.07 13.26
C GLY A 130 4.97 -6.51 13.72
N ASN A 131 3.81 -6.93 14.24
CA ASN A 131 3.55 -8.30 14.65
C ASN A 131 2.95 -9.09 13.49
N TRP A 132 3.52 -10.25 13.23
CA TRP A 132 3.18 -11.17 12.16
C TRP A 132 2.84 -12.53 12.75
N VAL A 133 1.92 -13.24 12.11
CA VAL A 133 1.52 -14.60 12.47
C VAL A 133 1.52 -15.49 11.23
N ASP A 134 1.93 -16.74 11.40
CA ASP A 134 1.85 -17.73 10.33
C ASP A 134 0.39 -18.15 10.12
N LYS A 135 -0.13 -17.99 8.90
CA LYS A 135 -1.48 -18.45 8.54
C LYS A 135 -1.49 -19.84 7.89
N THR A 136 -0.32 -20.37 7.55
CA THR A 136 -0.19 -21.61 6.76
C THR A 136 -0.12 -22.86 7.63
N THR A 137 0.25 -22.73 8.90
CA THR A 137 0.40 -23.85 9.83
C THR A 137 -0.39 -23.59 11.11
N PRO A 138 -1.02 -24.59 11.76
CA PRO A 138 -1.68 -24.41 13.06
C PRO A 138 -0.72 -24.12 14.22
N SER A 139 0.53 -23.75 13.95
CA SER A 139 1.66 -23.84 14.88
C SER A 139 1.73 -22.71 15.92
N ASN A 140 0.75 -21.80 15.98
CA ASN A 140 0.72 -20.66 16.91
C ASN A 140 2.00 -19.79 16.88
N GLU A 141 2.76 -19.85 15.79
CA GLU A 141 3.99 -19.09 15.62
C GLU A 141 3.68 -17.60 15.41
N ASN A 142 4.52 -16.76 16.01
CA ASN A 142 4.43 -15.31 15.90
C ASN A 142 5.82 -14.71 15.68
N MET A 143 5.84 -13.53 15.07
CA MET A 143 7.07 -12.84 14.75
C MET A 143 6.91 -11.33 14.91
N LEU A 144 7.88 -10.70 15.55
CA LEU A 144 8.04 -9.25 15.55
C LEU A 144 9.09 -8.89 14.50
N ILE A 145 8.76 -8.00 13.57
CA ILE A 145 9.71 -7.42 12.61
C ILE A 145 9.82 -5.93 12.89
N GLN A 146 11.04 -5.39 12.88
CA GLN A 146 11.32 -3.97 13.02
C GLN A 146 12.31 -3.53 11.95
N VAL A 147 11.94 -2.50 11.19
CA VAL A 147 12.79 -1.87 10.20
C VAL A 147 13.21 -0.50 10.71
N TYR A 148 14.52 -0.29 10.80
CA TYR A 148 15.11 0.95 11.26
C TYR A 148 15.94 1.62 10.17
N GLU A 149 15.96 2.95 10.23
CA GLU A 149 16.97 3.75 9.56
C GLU A 149 18.29 3.64 10.32
N ILE A 150 19.40 3.59 9.57
CA ILE A 150 20.73 3.54 10.16
C ILE A 150 21.24 4.98 10.32
N PRO A 151 21.65 5.40 11.52
CA PRO A 151 22.16 6.76 11.74
C PRO A 151 23.30 7.09 10.76
N ASN A 152 23.17 8.22 10.06
CA ASN A 152 24.12 8.72 9.06
C ASN A 152 24.29 7.85 7.80
N ASP A 153 23.39 6.93 7.50
CA ASP A 153 23.37 6.18 6.24
C ASP A 153 22.02 6.37 5.53
N THR A 154 22.06 7.08 4.39
CA THR A 154 20.88 7.36 3.56
C THR A 154 20.64 6.30 2.48
N THR A 155 21.48 5.26 2.43
CA THR A 155 21.44 4.21 1.39
C THR A 155 21.04 2.86 1.94
N LYS A 156 21.06 2.67 3.26
CA LYS A 156 20.80 1.38 3.91
C LYS A 156 19.80 1.48 5.05
N ARG A 157 19.21 0.33 5.35
CA ARG A 157 18.31 0.12 6.49
C ARG A 157 18.68 -1.16 7.22
N ALA A 158 18.25 -1.26 8.47
CA ALA A 158 18.39 -2.47 9.27
C ALA A 158 17.01 -3.12 9.44
N LEU A 159 16.93 -4.43 9.25
CA LEU A 159 15.81 -5.26 9.67
C LEU A 159 16.25 -6.07 10.89
N LEU A 160 15.45 -6.04 11.95
CA LEU A 160 15.59 -6.90 13.12
C LEU A 160 14.29 -7.68 13.27
N PHE A 161 14.39 -8.92 13.72
CA PHE A 161 13.20 -9.68 14.02
C PHE A 161 13.42 -10.68 15.15
N THR A 162 12.30 -11.04 15.76
CA THR A 162 12.19 -12.13 16.73
C THR A 162 11.08 -13.04 16.27
N TRP A 163 11.35 -14.32 16.13
CA TRP A 163 10.42 -15.36 15.72
C TRP A 163 10.27 -16.37 16.84
N VAL A 164 9.05 -16.48 17.36
CA VAL A 164 8.69 -17.54 18.31
C VAL A 164 8.24 -18.75 17.50
N ALA A 165 9.12 -19.75 17.46
CA ALA A 165 8.90 -21.05 16.82
C ALA A 165 8.68 -22.14 17.87
N TYR A 166 8.44 -23.38 17.43
CA TYR A 166 8.29 -24.53 18.32
C TYR A 166 9.18 -25.70 17.88
N ALA A 167 9.79 -26.36 18.84
CA ALA A 167 10.46 -27.64 18.65
C ALA A 167 9.44 -28.78 18.48
N ALA A 168 9.92 -29.96 18.06
CA ALA A 168 9.07 -31.13 17.83
C ALA A 168 8.34 -31.63 19.09
N ASP A 169 8.86 -31.31 20.28
CA ASP A 169 8.26 -31.58 21.59
C ASP A 169 7.27 -30.49 22.05
N GLY A 170 7.04 -29.46 21.24
CA GLY A 170 6.15 -28.35 21.54
C GLY A 170 6.77 -27.26 22.44
N LEU A 171 8.06 -27.34 22.76
CA LEU A 171 8.72 -26.27 23.52
C LEU A 171 8.90 -25.02 22.63
N PRO A 172 8.57 -23.83 23.15
CA PRO A 172 8.79 -22.59 22.42
C PRO A 172 10.29 -22.31 22.28
N LEU A 173 10.67 -21.85 21.10
CA LEU A 173 12.01 -21.42 20.74
C LEU A 173 11.98 -19.94 20.40
N ASN A 174 12.93 -19.19 20.94
CA ASN A 174 13.12 -17.80 20.56
C ASN A 174 14.22 -17.71 19.51
N LEU A 175 13.86 -17.34 18.29
CA LEU A 175 14.78 -17.18 17.17
C LEU A 175 14.94 -15.70 16.86
N GLU A 176 16.16 -15.21 16.85
CA GLU A 176 16.45 -13.78 16.65
C GLU A 176 17.39 -13.59 15.47
N GLY A 177 17.21 -12.51 14.74
CA GLY A 177 18.11 -12.18 13.64
C GLY A 177 18.05 -10.71 13.26
N ASN A 178 19.09 -10.29 12.56
CA ASN A 178 19.18 -8.96 12.00
C ASN A 178 19.97 -8.95 10.70
N ALA A 179 19.61 -8.04 9.80
CA ALA A 179 20.28 -7.83 8.53
C ALA A 179 20.31 -6.35 8.17
N ILE A 180 21.38 -5.94 7.48
CA ILE A 180 21.48 -4.64 6.82
C ILE A 180 21.27 -4.85 5.33
N TYR A 181 20.44 -4.03 4.71
CA TYR A 181 20.07 -4.11 3.30
C TYR A 181 20.03 -2.71 2.67
N ASN A 182 20.06 -2.63 1.34
CA ASN A 182 20.00 -1.35 0.64
C ASN A 182 18.55 -0.87 0.52
N ILE A 183 18.34 0.44 0.60
CA ILE A 183 17.02 1.02 0.32
C ILE A 183 16.63 0.69 -1.12
N GLY A 184 15.44 0.09 -1.28
CA GLY A 184 14.95 -0.40 -2.58
C GLY A 184 14.97 -1.92 -2.71
N ASP A 185 15.73 -2.63 -1.86
CA ASP A 185 15.73 -4.10 -1.87
C ASP A 185 14.33 -4.63 -1.52
N THR A 186 13.88 -5.62 -2.29
CA THR A 186 12.56 -6.26 -2.14
C THR A 186 12.65 -7.59 -1.40
N THR A 187 13.87 -8.05 -1.11
CA THR A 187 14.19 -9.23 -0.35
C THR A 187 15.34 -8.95 0.61
N VAL A 188 15.35 -9.60 1.77
CA VAL A 188 16.47 -9.52 2.72
C VAL A 188 16.67 -10.85 3.40
N SER A 189 17.93 -11.30 3.44
CA SER A 189 18.33 -12.51 4.14
C SER A 189 19.07 -12.16 5.43
N SER A 190 18.74 -12.86 6.51
CA SER A 190 19.35 -12.68 7.83
C SER A 190 19.84 -14.02 8.36
N PRO A 191 21.05 -14.09 8.94
CA PRO A 191 21.39 -15.17 9.85
C PRO A 191 20.48 -15.11 11.06
N VAL A 192 20.23 -16.29 11.64
CA VAL A 192 19.32 -16.46 12.77
C VAL A 192 20.04 -17.20 13.86
N VAL A 193 19.90 -16.72 15.08
CA VAL A 193 20.36 -17.39 16.28
C VAL A 193 19.17 -17.93 17.06
N VAL A 194 19.35 -19.10 17.68
CA VAL A 194 18.44 -19.56 18.72
C VAL A 194 18.91 -19.03 20.06
N VAL A 195 18.01 -18.42 20.82
CA VAL A 195 18.24 -17.89 22.15
C VAL A 195 17.65 -18.84 23.18
N THR A 196 18.52 -19.40 24.01
CA THR A 196 18.14 -20.29 25.11
C THR A 196 17.59 -19.52 26.30
N THR A 197 16.89 -20.21 27.21
CA THR A 197 16.31 -19.62 28.43
C THR A 197 17.34 -18.95 29.35
N ASN A 198 18.61 -19.34 29.26
CA ASN A 198 19.72 -18.75 30.02
C ASN A 198 20.43 -17.61 29.26
N GLY A 199 19.91 -17.16 28.12
CA GLY A 199 20.49 -16.11 27.28
C GLY A 199 21.65 -16.56 26.39
N GLY A 200 22.01 -17.85 26.39
CA GLY A 200 22.98 -18.41 25.46
C GLY A 200 22.46 -18.38 24.02
N GLN A 201 23.31 -18.01 23.08
CA GLN A 201 22.96 -17.91 21.66
C GLN A 201 23.80 -18.87 20.80
N SER A 202 23.19 -19.47 19.79
CA SER A 202 23.91 -20.25 18.78
C SER A 202 23.29 -20.09 17.40
N LEU A 203 24.10 -20.19 16.34
CA LEU A 203 23.63 -20.05 14.97
C LEU A 203 22.64 -21.16 14.62
N TRP A 204 21.39 -20.78 14.41
CA TRP A 204 20.30 -21.68 14.06
C TRP A 204 20.23 -21.92 12.55
N GLY A 205 20.43 -20.87 11.74
CA GLY A 205 20.27 -20.97 10.30
C GLY A 205 20.18 -19.59 9.62
N ASN A 206 19.43 -19.53 8.52
CA ASN A 206 19.12 -18.31 7.80
C ASN A 206 17.63 -18.20 7.52
N VAL A 207 17.15 -16.97 7.43
CA VAL A 207 15.81 -16.65 6.98
C VAL A 207 15.87 -15.61 5.88
N THR A 208 14.92 -15.64 4.97
CA THR A 208 14.75 -14.64 3.92
C THR A 208 13.32 -14.13 3.92
N PHE A 209 13.19 -12.82 3.89
CA PHE A 209 11.92 -12.11 3.87
C PHE A 209 11.66 -11.56 2.47
N THR A 210 10.40 -11.60 2.07
CA THR A 210 9.87 -10.97 0.86
C THR A 210 8.46 -10.51 1.17
N PHE A 211 8.14 -9.25 0.88
CA PHE A 211 6.81 -8.69 1.18
C PHE A 211 6.07 -8.47 -0.12
N SER A 212 4.95 -9.14 -0.33
CA SER A 212 4.09 -8.86 -1.48
C SER A 212 3.31 -7.56 -1.28
N ASP A 213 2.97 -7.26 -0.03
CA ASP A 213 2.28 -6.05 0.42
C ASP A 213 2.62 -5.83 1.91
N CYS A 214 2.08 -4.78 2.55
CA CYS A 214 2.39 -4.52 3.97
C CYS A 214 1.67 -5.43 4.98
N ASN A 215 0.78 -6.30 4.53
CA ASN A 215 0.00 -7.23 5.35
C ASN A 215 0.35 -8.69 5.07
N THR A 216 1.12 -8.98 4.02
CA THR A 216 1.51 -10.32 3.59
C THR A 216 3.01 -10.42 3.35
N SER A 217 3.64 -11.39 4.01
CA SER A 217 5.07 -11.68 3.86
C SER A 217 5.26 -13.15 3.51
N GLN A 218 6.15 -13.41 2.56
CA GLN A 218 6.73 -14.73 2.36
C GLN A 218 8.03 -14.82 3.14
N PHE A 219 8.12 -15.84 3.99
CA PHE A 219 9.25 -16.14 4.83
C PHE A 219 9.79 -17.51 4.47
N THR A 220 11.04 -17.58 4.02
CA THR A 220 11.72 -18.85 3.78
C THR A 220 12.83 -19.02 4.79
N TYR A 221 13.01 -20.23 5.32
CA TYR A 221 14.07 -20.54 6.28
C TYR A 221 14.88 -21.75 5.84
N THR A 222 16.14 -21.78 6.28
CA THR A 222 17.02 -22.93 6.21
C THR A 222 17.69 -23.11 7.57
N ASN A 223 17.44 -24.25 8.20
CA ASN A 223 17.96 -24.64 9.50
C ASN A 223 19.26 -25.45 9.36
N ASN A 224 20.24 -25.21 10.24
CA ASN A 224 21.47 -25.98 10.30
C ASN A 224 21.23 -27.35 10.97
N SER A 225 21.94 -28.38 10.50
CA SER A 225 21.81 -29.73 11.07
C SER A 225 22.02 -29.75 12.59
N GLY A 226 21.12 -30.42 13.32
CA GLY A 226 21.19 -30.57 14.77
C GLY A 226 20.59 -29.42 15.58
N GLN A 227 20.02 -28.39 14.94
CA GLN A 227 19.34 -27.30 15.61
C GLN A 227 17.87 -27.65 15.92
N PRO A 228 17.31 -27.18 17.05
CA PRO A 228 15.91 -27.43 17.40
C PRO A 228 14.96 -26.60 16.52
N GLY A 229 13.68 -26.99 16.46
CA GLY A 229 12.65 -26.22 15.77
C GLY A 229 12.36 -26.74 14.35
N PRO A 230 11.84 -25.86 13.47
CA PRO A 230 11.55 -26.22 12.09
C PRO A 230 12.79 -26.75 11.37
N THR A 231 12.72 -28.00 10.90
CA THR A 231 13.87 -28.73 10.35
C THR A 231 14.05 -28.51 8.86
N GLY A 232 15.30 -28.56 8.40
CA GLY A 232 15.63 -28.44 6.98
C GLY A 232 15.30 -27.05 6.42
N SER A 233 14.67 -27.03 5.24
CA SER A 233 14.25 -25.80 4.56
C SER A 233 12.75 -25.74 4.41
N GLY A 234 12.15 -24.58 4.62
CA GLY A 234 10.71 -24.38 4.48
C GLY A 234 10.32 -22.97 4.05
N SER A 235 9.06 -22.82 3.67
CA SER A 235 8.44 -21.54 3.36
C SER A 235 7.15 -21.41 4.15
N ARG A 236 6.87 -20.20 4.62
CA ARG A 236 5.65 -19.82 5.33
C ARG A 236 5.09 -18.54 4.73
N THR A 237 3.76 -18.43 4.73
CA THR A 237 3.09 -17.16 4.44
C THR A 237 2.60 -16.56 5.74
N TRP A 238 3.18 -15.41 6.07
CA TRP A 238 2.87 -14.66 7.26
C TRP A 238 1.89 -13.55 6.94
N SER A 239 0.97 -13.32 7.85
CA SER A 239 0.09 -12.17 7.81
C SER A 239 0.30 -11.29 9.02
N ARG A 240 0.15 -10.00 8.82
CA ARG A 240 0.19 -9.05 9.92
C ARG A 240 -0.99 -9.30 10.88
N LEU A 241 -0.69 -9.39 12.18
CA LEU A 241 -1.67 -9.67 13.23
C LEU A 241 -2.69 -8.54 13.36
N LEU A 242 -2.22 -7.30 13.28
CA LEU A 242 -3.06 -6.10 13.29
C LEU A 242 -2.84 -5.36 11.98
N ASN A 243 -3.89 -5.19 11.19
CA ASN A 243 -3.86 -4.32 10.03
C ASN A 243 -3.71 -2.86 10.53
N LEU A 244 -2.76 -2.09 9.99
CA LEU A 244 -2.53 -0.67 10.33
C LEU A 244 -3.66 0.27 9.85
N ASN A 245 -4.90 -0.22 9.79
CA ASN A 245 -6.07 0.66 9.73
C ASN A 245 -6.21 1.52 11.01
N ILE A 246 -5.41 1.24 12.03
CA ILE A 246 -5.25 2.08 13.22
C ILE A 246 -4.14 3.09 12.93
N ASN A 247 -4.52 4.36 12.71
CA ASN A 247 -3.67 5.56 12.49
C ASN A 247 -3.40 6.02 11.05
N GLY A 248 -4.23 5.65 10.06
CA GLY A 248 -4.20 6.30 8.74
C GLY A 248 -2.92 6.07 7.92
N ILE A 249 -2.02 5.22 8.41
CA ILE A 249 -0.88 4.71 7.66
C ILE A 249 -1.40 3.55 6.81
N VAL A 250 -2.07 3.91 5.73
CA VAL A 250 -2.45 2.95 4.70
C VAL A 250 -1.20 2.63 3.91
N CYS A 251 -0.78 1.37 3.95
CA CYS A 251 0.12 0.87 2.93
C CYS A 251 -0.61 0.92 1.60
N GLN A 252 -0.15 1.79 0.70
CA GLN A 252 -0.63 1.84 -0.69
C GLN A 252 0.26 0.97 -1.56
#